data_AF-A0A3D0P5F9-F1
#
_entry.id   AF-A0A3D0P5F9-F1
#
_cell.length_a   1.000
_cell.length_b   1.000
_cell.length_c   1.000
_cell.angle_alpha   90.00
_cell.angle_beta   90.00
_cell.angle_gamma   90.00
#
_symmetry.space_group_name_H-M   'P 1'
#
loop_
_entity.id
_entity.type
_entity.pdbx_description
1 polymer ?
#
loop_
_entity_poly.entity_id
_entity_poly.type
_entity_poly.pdbx_seq_one_letter_code
_entity_poly.pdbx_strand_id
1 'polypeptide(L)'
;MKPQTFIPFVLICITAASAFSQGQTGEVLVTGKGIRITAGDLMPRTKAVYDSVASSIAAARSQILSAYLAEQLLDTEAKARGISVEALEREALAKVPDPSAEVIQQVYDANRAALGNKPLAEIRQLIVDYLRREPEQTALQEQIDSLQKKYSVTLLKNVNAADIRPTDAIAKFGERQITY
;
A
#
# COMPACT_ATOMS: atom_id res chain seq x y z
N MET A 1 78.57 -0.96 39.18
CA MET A 1 78.50 0.24 38.32
C MET A 1 77.07 0.35 37.80
N LYS A 2 76.35 1.42 38.17
CA LYS A 2 74.99 1.73 37.69
C LYS A 2 75.09 2.66 36.48
N PRO A 3 74.28 2.48 35.43
CA PRO A 3 73.90 3.58 34.57
C PRO A 3 72.47 4.04 34.88
N GLN A 4 72.35 5.33 35.22
CA GLN A 4 71.13 6.10 35.10
C GLN A 4 70.77 6.23 33.62
N THR A 5 69.49 6.13 33.30
CA THR A 5 68.97 6.67 32.04
C THR A 5 67.70 7.46 32.29
N PHE A 6 67.76 8.69 31.80
CA PHE A 6 66.85 9.81 31.95
C PHE A 6 65.51 9.57 31.22
N ILE A 7 64.40 9.93 31.86
CA ILE A 7 63.08 10.05 31.23
C ILE A 7 62.94 11.47 30.67
N PRO A 8 62.54 11.66 29.41
CA PRO A 8 61.81 12.85 29.02
C PRO A 8 60.34 12.50 28.73
N PHE A 9 59.49 13.17 29.51
CA PHE A 9 58.08 13.36 29.29
C PHE A 9 57.89 14.16 27.99
N VAL A 10 57.30 13.56 26.95
CA VAL A 10 56.81 14.27 25.77
C VAL A 10 55.32 13.99 25.64
N LEU A 11 54.55 15.00 26.06
CA LEU A 11 53.13 15.17 25.82
C LEU A 11 52.94 15.59 24.36
N ILE A 12 52.43 14.69 23.52
CA ILE A 12 51.91 15.03 22.19
C ILE A 12 50.38 14.87 22.25
N CYS A 13 49.71 16.00 22.46
CA CYS A 13 48.30 16.18 22.17
C CYS A 13 48.11 16.20 20.65
N ILE A 14 47.80 15.06 20.04
CA ILE A 14 47.19 15.06 18.70
C ILE A 14 45.68 15.18 18.90
N THR A 15 45.22 16.43 18.84
CA THR A 15 43.82 16.75 18.55
C THR A 15 43.53 16.29 17.12
N ALA A 16 43.10 15.05 16.95
CA ALA A 16 42.41 14.64 15.73
C ALA A 16 41.04 15.32 15.76
N ALA A 17 40.92 16.44 15.06
CA ALA A 17 39.64 17.05 14.75
C ALA A 17 38.80 15.99 14.03
N SER A 18 37.83 15.41 14.75
CA SER A 18 36.78 14.60 14.14
C SER A 18 35.94 15.54 13.29
N ALA A 19 36.32 15.71 12.03
CA ALA A 19 35.41 16.25 11.03
C ALA A 19 34.27 15.23 10.91
N PHE A 20 33.14 15.52 11.55
CA PHE A 20 31.85 14.92 11.23
C PHE A 20 31.53 15.25 9.77
N SER A 21 32.05 14.46 8.84
CA SER A 21 31.54 14.38 7.48
C SER A 21 30.57 13.21 7.40
N GLN A 22 29.52 13.23 8.22
CA GLN A 22 28.44 12.23 8.19
C GLN A 22 27.22 12.68 7.36
N GLY A 23 27.23 13.88 6.76
CA GLY A 23 26.07 14.41 6.03
C GLY A 23 26.05 14.21 4.51
N GLN A 24 27.18 13.91 3.86
CA GLN A 24 27.27 13.95 2.39
C GLN A 24 26.99 12.61 1.65
N THR A 25 26.13 11.75 2.19
CA THR A 25 25.75 10.50 1.54
C THR A 25 24.28 10.54 1.09
N GLY A 26 24.05 10.33 -0.22
CA GLY A 26 22.71 10.24 -0.78
C GLY A 26 22.44 11.19 -1.95
N GLU A 27 21.20 11.14 -2.44
CA GLU A 27 20.71 12.00 -3.53
C GLU A 27 20.84 13.47 -3.16
N VAL A 28 21.33 14.28 -4.10
CA VAL A 28 21.48 15.74 -3.89
C VAL A 28 20.13 16.40 -4.11
N LEU A 29 19.59 17.00 -3.06
CA LEU A 29 18.29 17.68 -3.09
C LEU A 29 18.43 19.14 -3.46
N VAL A 30 19.48 19.80 -2.97
CA VAL A 30 19.72 21.23 -3.20
C VAL A 30 21.21 21.47 -3.40
N THR A 31 21.54 22.28 -4.41
CA THR A 31 22.89 22.84 -4.59
C THR A 31 22.81 24.37 -4.71
N GLY A 32 23.68 25.08 -4.01
CA GLY A 32 23.78 26.54 -4.01
C GLY A 32 25.21 27.00 -3.72
N LYS A 33 25.46 28.31 -3.72
CA LYS A 33 26.81 28.88 -3.49
C LYS A 33 27.34 28.49 -2.11
N GLY A 34 28.15 27.43 -2.06
CA GLY A 34 28.71 26.86 -0.84
C GLY A 34 27.78 25.93 -0.06
N ILE A 35 26.59 25.62 -0.58
CA ILE A 35 25.59 24.77 0.11
C ILE A 35 25.31 23.54 -0.76
N ARG A 36 25.42 22.35 -0.17
CA ARG A 36 24.98 21.09 -0.74
C ARG A 36 24.18 20.36 0.32
N ILE A 37 22.90 20.16 0.05
CA ILE A 37 21.99 19.40 0.93
C ILE A 37 21.64 18.11 0.19
N THR A 38 21.84 16.98 0.86
CA THR A 38 21.54 15.65 0.39
C THR A 38 20.39 15.03 1.19
N ALA A 39 19.86 13.90 0.72
CA ALA A 39 18.91 13.12 1.50
C ALA A 39 19.46 12.63 2.86
N GLY A 40 20.80 12.52 2.99
CA GLY A 40 21.47 12.20 4.25
C GLY A 40 21.42 13.34 5.28
N ASP A 41 21.26 14.58 4.83
CA ASP A 41 21.18 15.77 5.70
C ASP A 41 19.77 16.00 6.28
N LEU A 42 18.79 15.17 5.92
CA LEU A 42 17.41 15.28 6.40
C LEU A 42 17.28 14.85 7.86
N MET A 43 16.50 15.60 8.64
CA MET A 43 16.12 15.21 10.01
C MET A 43 15.46 13.82 10.02
N PRO A 44 15.61 12.99 11.08
CA PRO A 44 15.14 11.61 11.08
C PRO A 44 13.67 11.42 10.65
N ARG A 45 12.76 12.27 11.14
CA ARG A 45 11.34 12.24 10.74
C ARG A 45 11.15 12.53 9.24
N THR A 46 11.85 13.54 8.73
CA THR A 46 11.78 13.93 7.31
C THR A 46 12.41 12.87 6.42
N LYS A 47 13.53 12.29 6.85
CA LYS A 47 14.20 11.19 6.16
C LYS A 47 13.29 9.97 6.04
N ALA A 48 12.58 9.60 7.11
CA ALA A 48 11.64 8.48 7.07
C ALA A 48 10.53 8.69 6.02
N VAL A 49 9.98 9.91 5.94
CA VAL A 49 8.98 10.25 4.91
C VAL A 49 9.62 10.20 3.52
N TYR A 50 10.77 10.82 3.33
CA TYR A 50 11.52 10.83 2.06
C TYR A 50 11.77 9.41 1.54
N ASP A 51 12.31 8.55 2.39
CA ASP A 51 12.64 7.16 2.06
C ASP A 51 11.37 6.34 1.72
N SER A 52 10.19 6.73 2.24
CA SER A 52 8.91 6.08 1.93
C SER A 52 8.22 6.57 0.65
N VAL A 53 8.66 7.68 0.04
CA VAL A 53 7.98 8.24 -1.15
C VAL A 53 8.02 7.25 -2.31
N ALA A 54 9.19 6.66 -2.57
CA ALA A 54 9.35 5.73 -3.69
C ALA A 54 8.44 4.49 -3.55
N SER A 55 8.36 3.90 -2.36
CA SER A 55 7.47 2.76 -2.10
C SER A 55 5.99 3.16 -2.15
N SER A 56 5.64 4.36 -1.70
CA SER A 56 4.26 4.88 -1.77
C SER A 56 3.81 5.08 -3.23
N ILE A 57 4.68 5.64 -4.07
CA ILE A 57 4.41 5.78 -5.52
C ILE A 57 4.28 4.40 -6.16
N ALA A 58 5.17 3.47 -5.82
CA ALA A 58 5.13 2.12 -6.38
C ALA A 58 3.85 1.36 -6.01
N ALA A 59 3.42 1.49 -4.75
CA ALA A 59 2.16 0.93 -4.27
C ALA A 59 0.96 1.55 -5.00
N ALA A 60 0.94 2.88 -5.15
CA ALA A 60 -0.13 3.58 -5.85
C ALA A 60 -0.25 3.15 -7.32
N ARG A 61 0.88 3.01 -8.04
CA ARG A 61 0.89 2.52 -9.42
C ARG A 61 0.30 1.12 -9.54
N SER A 62 0.73 0.21 -8.66
CA SER A 62 0.21 -1.15 -8.62
C SER A 62 -1.29 -1.18 -8.31
N GLN A 63 -1.74 -0.37 -7.35
CA GLN A 63 -3.15 -0.28 -6.98
C GLN A 63 -4.02 0.26 -8.13
N ILE A 64 -3.56 1.30 -8.83
CA ILE A 64 -4.25 1.88 -9.98
C ILE A 64 -4.37 0.83 -11.10
N LEU A 65 -3.30 0.11 -11.41
CA LEU A 65 -3.34 -0.96 -12.41
C LEU A 65 -4.33 -2.06 -12.02
N SER A 66 -4.30 -2.51 -10.77
CA SER A 66 -5.23 -3.54 -10.28
C SER A 66 -6.69 -3.09 -10.35
N ALA A 67 -6.99 -1.86 -9.95
CA ALA A 67 -8.34 -1.29 -10.02
C ALA A 67 -8.82 -1.16 -11.47
N TYR A 68 -7.96 -0.67 -12.36
CA TYR A 68 -8.27 -0.56 -13.78
C TYR A 68 -8.53 -1.93 -14.42
N LEU A 69 -7.71 -2.95 -14.09
CA LEU A 69 -7.93 -4.32 -14.55
C LEU A 69 -9.28 -4.87 -14.06
N ALA A 70 -9.63 -4.66 -12.79
CA ALA A 70 -10.92 -5.10 -12.25
C ALA A 70 -12.10 -4.45 -12.99
N GLU A 71 -12.05 -3.13 -13.20
CA GLU A 71 -13.07 -2.39 -13.97
C GLU A 71 -13.22 -2.95 -15.39
N GLN A 72 -12.11 -3.15 -16.10
CA GLN A 72 -12.14 -3.69 -17.46
C GLN A 72 -12.71 -5.11 -17.53
N LEU A 73 -12.42 -5.94 -16.53
CA LEU A 73 -12.95 -7.32 -16.44
C LEU A 73 -14.46 -7.32 -16.17
N LEU A 74 -14.92 -6.48 -15.23
CA LEU A 74 -16.34 -6.33 -14.91
C LEU A 74 -17.12 -5.81 -16.11
N ASP A 75 -16.63 -4.78 -16.80
CA ASP A 75 -17.24 -4.25 -18.03
C ASP A 75 -17.29 -5.30 -19.15
N THR A 76 -16.20 -6.06 -19.32
CA THR A 76 -16.15 -7.14 -20.32
C THR A 76 -17.17 -8.24 -20.02
N GLU A 77 -17.31 -8.64 -18.75
CA GLU A 77 -18.30 -9.63 -18.34
C GLU A 77 -19.74 -9.10 -18.48
N ALA A 78 -19.98 -7.86 -18.07
CA ALA A 78 -21.27 -7.20 -18.13
C ALA A 78 -21.78 -7.16 -19.58
N LYS A 79 -20.90 -6.74 -20.50
CA LYS A 79 -21.17 -6.74 -21.95
C LYS A 79 -21.40 -8.14 -22.50
N ALA A 80 -20.58 -9.12 -22.11
CA ALA A 80 -20.74 -10.51 -22.55
C ALA A 80 -22.09 -11.11 -22.11
N ARG A 81 -22.62 -10.67 -20.96
CA ARG A 81 -23.90 -11.13 -20.40
C ARG A 81 -25.10 -10.23 -20.72
N GLY A 82 -24.89 -9.08 -21.34
CA GLY A 82 -25.96 -8.12 -21.64
C GLY A 82 -26.61 -7.50 -20.39
N ILE A 83 -25.85 -7.36 -19.29
CA ILE A 83 -26.29 -6.74 -18.03
C ILE A 83 -25.36 -5.58 -17.66
N SER A 84 -25.72 -4.79 -16.64
CA SER A 84 -24.83 -3.74 -16.13
C SER A 84 -23.80 -4.28 -15.14
N VAL A 85 -22.73 -3.53 -14.89
CA VAL A 85 -21.72 -3.88 -13.88
C VAL A 85 -22.35 -3.92 -12.48
N GLU A 86 -23.25 -2.99 -12.15
CA GLU A 86 -23.96 -2.97 -10.87
C GLU A 86 -24.89 -4.18 -10.71
N ALA A 87 -25.40 -4.75 -11.81
CA ALA A 87 -26.14 -6.00 -11.75
C ALA A 87 -25.23 -7.18 -11.42
N LEU A 88 -24.02 -7.24 -12.01
CA LEU A 88 -23.01 -8.25 -11.68
C LEU A 88 -22.58 -8.18 -10.21
N GLU A 89 -22.31 -7.00 -9.70
CA GLU A 89 -21.90 -6.81 -8.31
C GLU A 89 -23.03 -7.23 -7.37
N ARG A 90 -24.28 -6.82 -7.66
CA ARG A 90 -25.45 -7.25 -6.88
C ARG A 90 -25.62 -8.77 -6.86
N GLU A 91 -25.33 -9.47 -7.95
CA GLU A 91 -25.35 -10.94 -7.97
C GLU A 91 -24.30 -11.56 -7.06
N ALA A 92 -23.12 -10.95 -6.92
CA ALA A 92 -22.10 -11.40 -5.97
C ALA A 92 -22.54 -11.11 -4.53
N LEU A 93 -23.04 -9.91 -4.25
CA LEU A 93 -23.52 -9.52 -2.93
C LEU A 93 -24.73 -10.33 -2.47
N ALA A 94 -25.61 -10.75 -3.39
CA ALA A 94 -26.76 -11.58 -3.08
C ALA A 94 -26.38 -13.01 -2.62
N LYS A 95 -25.13 -13.45 -2.87
CA LYS A 95 -24.61 -14.74 -2.39
C LYS A 95 -24.11 -14.67 -0.95
N VAL A 96 -23.95 -13.46 -0.41
CA VAL A 96 -23.50 -13.27 0.98
C VAL A 96 -24.67 -13.59 1.91
N PRO A 97 -24.54 -14.62 2.77
CA PRO A 97 -25.59 -14.96 3.72
C PRO A 97 -25.71 -13.89 4.80
N ASP A 98 -26.92 -13.69 5.31
CA ASP A 98 -27.13 -12.84 6.47
C ASP A 98 -26.44 -13.44 7.71
N PRO A 99 -25.90 -12.60 8.62
CA PRO A 99 -25.34 -13.06 9.88
C PRO A 99 -26.40 -13.79 10.73
N SER A 100 -25.97 -14.81 11.48
CA SER A 100 -26.87 -15.55 12.35
C SER A 100 -27.42 -14.68 13.49
N ALA A 101 -28.57 -15.06 14.05
CA ALA A 101 -29.19 -14.33 15.15
C ALA A 101 -28.27 -14.25 16.38
N GLU A 102 -27.50 -15.30 16.64
CA GLU A 102 -26.55 -15.39 17.75
C GLU A 102 -25.41 -14.37 17.58
N VAL A 103 -24.85 -14.26 16.36
CA VAL A 103 -23.78 -13.31 16.07
C VAL A 103 -24.28 -11.87 16.20
N ILE A 104 -25.49 -11.58 15.69
CA ILE A 104 -26.13 -10.26 15.83
C ILE A 104 -26.32 -9.90 17.30
N GLN A 105 -26.83 -10.85 18.10
CA GLN A 105 -27.04 -10.66 19.53
C GLN A 105 -25.71 -10.40 20.26
N GLN A 106 -24.67 -11.16 19.93
CA GLN A 106 -23.34 -11.00 20.53
C GLN A 106 -22.75 -9.61 20.26
N VAL A 107 -22.84 -9.12 19.01
CA VAL A 107 -22.36 -7.77 18.66
C VAL A 107 -23.17 -6.69 19.37
N TYR A 108 -24.50 -6.86 19.43
CA TYR A 108 -25.37 -5.93 20.16
C TYR A 108 -24.96 -5.85 21.63
N ASP A 109 -24.87 -6.99 22.32
CA ASP A 109 -24.58 -7.06 23.75
C ASP A 109 -23.20 -6.48 24.08
N ALA A 110 -22.19 -6.77 23.25
CA ALA A 110 -20.84 -6.24 23.41
C ALA A 110 -20.75 -4.71 23.20
N ASN A 111 -21.69 -4.11 22.46
CA ASN A 111 -21.62 -2.71 22.03
C ASN A 111 -22.80 -1.84 22.50
N ARG A 112 -23.66 -2.31 23.42
CA ARG A 112 -24.90 -1.60 23.82
C ARG A 112 -24.69 -0.14 24.20
N ALA A 113 -23.64 0.15 24.97
CA ALA A 113 -23.31 1.50 25.39
C ALA A 113 -22.96 2.41 24.19
N ALA A 114 -22.14 1.91 23.25
CA ALA A 114 -21.77 2.63 22.03
C ALA A 114 -22.97 2.81 21.08
N LEU A 115 -23.94 1.90 21.13
CA LEU A 115 -25.17 1.93 20.34
C LEU A 115 -26.29 2.77 21.00
N GLY A 116 -25.98 3.51 22.06
CA GLY A 116 -26.93 4.40 22.75
C GLY A 116 -28.02 3.68 23.54
N ASN A 117 -27.80 2.40 23.90
CA ASN A 117 -28.74 1.55 24.62
C ASN A 117 -30.12 1.39 23.94
N LYS A 118 -30.20 1.65 22.63
CA LYS A 118 -31.39 1.42 21.83
C LYS A 118 -31.76 -0.07 21.83
N PRO A 119 -33.05 -0.43 21.76
CA PRO A 119 -33.45 -1.83 21.67
C PRO A 119 -32.92 -2.47 20.39
N LEU A 120 -32.55 -3.76 20.46
CA LEU A 120 -32.01 -4.51 19.32
C LEU A 120 -32.89 -4.39 18.07
N ALA A 121 -34.22 -4.42 18.21
CA ALA A 121 -35.15 -4.30 17.10
C ALA A 121 -34.96 -3.01 16.27
N GLU A 122 -34.57 -1.89 16.91
CA GLU A 122 -34.34 -0.61 16.22
C GLU A 122 -33.02 -0.58 15.46
N ILE A 123 -32.00 -1.31 15.92
CA ILE A 123 -30.63 -1.21 15.39
C ILE A 123 -30.14 -2.51 14.75
N ARG A 124 -30.99 -3.53 14.66
CA ARG A 124 -30.65 -4.84 14.09
C ARG A 124 -30.08 -4.70 12.69
N GLN A 125 -30.72 -3.89 11.84
CA GLN A 125 -30.27 -3.71 10.46
C GLN A 125 -28.88 -3.07 10.40
N LEU A 126 -28.60 -2.08 11.25
CA LEU A 126 -27.28 -1.46 11.33
C LEU A 126 -26.18 -2.47 11.70
N ILE A 127 -26.48 -3.39 12.62
CA ILE A 127 -25.55 -4.46 13.00
C ILE A 127 -25.36 -5.45 11.84
N VAL A 128 -26.44 -5.83 11.15
CA VAL A 128 -26.37 -6.70 9.98
C VAL A 128 -25.52 -6.06 8.89
N ASP A 129 -25.78 -4.80 8.54
CA ASP A 129 -25.03 -4.06 7.53
C ASP A 129 -23.54 -3.96 7.90
N TYR A 130 -23.23 -3.75 9.18
CA TYR A 130 -21.84 -3.74 9.67
C TYR A 130 -21.17 -5.11 9.51
N LEU A 131 -21.83 -6.17 9.96
CA LEU A 131 -21.32 -7.55 9.90
C LEU A 131 -21.17 -8.06 8.46
N ARG A 132 -21.96 -7.52 7.53
CA ARG A 132 -21.90 -7.90 6.11
C ARG A 132 -20.75 -7.25 5.33
N ARG A 133 -20.16 -6.15 5.81
CA ARG A 133 -19.15 -5.38 5.05
C ARG A 133 -17.97 -6.22 4.57
N GLU A 134 -17.36 -6.99 5.48
CA GLU A 134 -16.19 -7.81 5.16
C GLU A 134 -16.55 -8.99 4.23
N PRO A 135 -17.61 -9.79 4.52
CA PRO A 135 -18.08 -10.81 3.58
C PRO A 135 -18.45 -10.27 2.19
N GLU A 136 -19.09 -9.10 2.12
CA GLU A 136 -19.44 -8.44 0.87
C GLU A 136 -18.21 -7.99 0.09
N GLN A 137 -17.24 -7.37 0.75
CA GLN A 137 -15.97 -7.02 0.14
C GLN A 137 -15.24 -8.27 -0.39
N THR A 138 -15.28 -9.36 0.37
CA THR A 138 -14.69 -10.66 -0.03
C THR A 138 -15.39 -11.22 -1.26
N ALA A 139 -16.74 -11.20 -1.30
CA ALA A 139 -17.51 -11.69 -2.44
C ALA A 139 -17.22 -10.90 -3.73
N LEU A 140 -17.05 -9.58 -3.64
CA LEU A 140 -16.65 -8.74 -4.78
C LEU A 140 -15.22 -9.06 -5.24
N GLN A 141 -14.28 -9.27 -4.31
CA GLN A 141 -12.91 -9.67 -4.65
C GLN A 141 -12.87 -11.04 -5.31
N GLU A 142 -13.59 -12.03 -4.77
CA GLU A 142 -13.71 -13.37 -5.36
C GLU A 142 -14.32 -13.32 -6.76
N GLN A 143 -15.29 -12.43 -6.99
CA GLN A 143 -15.84 -12.19 -8.32
C GLN A 143 -14.74 -11.70 -9.27
N ILE A 144 -13.97 -10.68 -8.89
CA ILE A 144 -12.84 -10.18 -9.69
C ILE A 144 -11.83 -11.30 -9.97
N ASP A 145 -11.44 -12.08 -8.96
CA ASP A 145 -10.49 -13.19 -9.10
C ASP A 145 -11.01 -14.27 -10.06
N SER A 146 -12.31 -14.55 -10.01
CA SER A 146 -12.95 -15.48 -10.95
C SER A 146 -12.92 -14.96 -12.38
N LEU A 147 -13.09 -13.64 -12.58
CA LEU A 147 -13.01 -13.00 -13.89
C LEU A 147 -11.56 -12.96 -14.40
N GLN A 148 -10.59 -12.70 -13.53
CA GLN A 148 -9.17 -12.77 -13.90
C GLN A 148 -8.80 -14.13 -14.45
N LYS A 149 -9.30 -15.22 -13.83
CA LYS A 149 -9.13 -16.59 -14.31
C LYS A 149 -9.88 -16.83 -15.62
N LYS A 150 -11.15 -16.43 -15.69
CA LYS A 150 -12.01 -16.58 -16.88
C LYS A 150 -11.40 -15.92 -18.12
N TYR A 151 -10.86 -14.72 -17.97
CA TYR A 151 -10.27 -13.94 -19.07
C TYR A 151 -8.75 -14.08 -19.21
N SER A 152 -8.14 -14.99 -18.45
CA SER A 152 -6.71 -15.32 -18.53
C SER A 152 -5.80 -14.08 -18.42
N VAL A 153 -6.02 -13.26 -17.40
CA VAL A 153 -5.22 -12.05 -17.17
C VAL A 153 -3.75 -12.41 -16.99
N THR A 154 -2.88 -11.78 -17.76
CA THR A 154 -1.43 -11.95 -17.69
C THR A 154 -0.78 -10.59 -17.45
N LEU A 155 0.00 -10.48 -16.38
CA LEU A 155 0.88 -9.33 -16.16
C LEU A 155 2.10 -9.45 -17.07
N LEU A 156 2.47 -8.35 -17.72
CA LEU A 156 3.57 -8.28 -18.67
C LEU A 156 4.73 -7.51 -18.05
N LYS A 157 5.02 -6.28 -18.50
CA LYS A 157 6.04 -5.45 -17.87
C LYS A 157 5.55 -4.91 -16.53
N ASN A 158 6.40 -4.95 -15.51
CA ASN A 158 6.09 -4.41 -14.19
C ASN A 158 5.89 -2.89 -14.28
N VAL A 159 4.75 -2.40 -13.78
CA VAL A 159 4.38 -0.97 -13.75
C VAL A 159 5.40 -0.09 -13.00
N ASN A 160 6.23 -0.69 -12.15
CA ASN A 160 7.28 -0.03 -11.37
C ASN A 160 8.69 -0.25 -11.93
N ALA A 161 8.82 -0.84 -13.12
CA ALA A 161 10.13 -1.00 -13.77
C ALA A 161 10.78 0.37 -14.01
N ALA A 162 12.05 0.50 -13.69
CA ALA A 162 12.78 1.77 -13.82
C ALA A 162 12.90 2.26 -15.27
N ASP A 163 12.80 1.34 -16.24
CA ASP A 163 12.88 1.57 -17.67
C ASP A 163 11.51 1.50 -18.38
N ILE A 164 10.40 1.64 -17.63
CA ILE A 164 9.05 1.58 -18.22
C ILE A 164 8.79 2.78 -19.15
N ARG A 165 8.18 2.50 -20.31
CA ARG A 165 7.80 3.48 -21.33
C ARG A 165 6.28 3.46 -21.55
N PRO A 166 5.66 4.57 -21.98
CA PRO A 166 4.21 4.62 -22.26
C PRO A 166 3.73 3.60 -23.32
N THR A 167 4.63 3.12 -24.17
CA THR A 167 4.30 2.10 -25.19
C THR A 167 4.49 0.67 -24.69
N ASP A 168 5.02 0.48 -23.48
CA ASP A 168 5.26 -0.86 -22.95
C ASP A 168 3.94 -1.50 -22.51
N ALA A 169 3.77 -2.77 -22.87
CA ALA A 169 2.64 -3.58 -22.43
C ALA A 169 2.81 -3.97 -20.96
N ILE A 170 1.84 -3.62 -20.11
CA ILE A 170 1.88 -3.91 -18.67
C ILE A 170 0.95 -5.04 -18.26
N ALA A 171 -0.12 -5.27 -19.02
CA ALA A 171 -1.02 -6.40 -18.81
C ALA A 171 -1.74 -6.76 -20.11
N LYS A 172 -2.31 -7.96 -20.16
CA LYS A 172 -3.24 -8.39 -21.21
C LYS A 172 -4.31 -9.33 -20.65
N PHE A 173 -5.46 -9.36 -21.29
CA PHE A 173 -6.53 -10.34 -21.04
C PHE A 173 -7.33 -10.55 -22.33
N GLY A 174 -7.59 -11.81 -22.68
CA GLY A 174 -8.06 -12.15 -24.03
C GLY A 174 -7.17 -11.54 -25.13
N GLU A 175 -7.78 -10.87 -26.10
CA GLU A 175 -7.09 -10.14 -27.16
C GLU A 175 -6.74 -8.69 -26.81
N ARG A 176 -7.12 -8.21 -25.62
CA ARG A 176 -6.91 -6.83 -25.20
C ARG A 176 -5.58 -6.70 -24.48
N GLN A 177 -4.80 -5.68 -24.86
CA GLN A 177 -3.55 -5.32 -24.24
C GLN A 177 -3.66 -3.95 -23.56
N ILE A 178 -3.08 -3.84 -22.37
CA ILE A 178 -3.00 -2.59 -21.61
C ILE A 178 -1.56 -2.10 -21.67
N THR A 179 -1.40 -0.84 -22.05
CA THR A 179 -0.13 -0.11 -22.09
C THR A 179 -0.04 0.85 -20.91
N TYR A 180 1.17 1.26 -20.54
CA TYR A 180 1.46 2.16 -19.42
C TYR A 180 0.98 3.59 -19.63
#